data_AF-A0A962XLP1-F1
#
_entry.id   AF-A0A962XLP1-F1
#
_cell.length_a   1.000
_cell.length_b   1.000
_cell.length_c   1.000
_cell.angle_alpha   90.00
_cell.angle_beta   90.00
_cell.angle_gamma   90.00
#
_symmetry.space_group_name_H-M   'P 1'
#
loop_
_entity.id
_entity.type
_entity.pdbx_description
1 polymer ?
#
loop_
_entity_poly.entity_id
_entity_poly.type
_entity_poly.pdbx_seq_one_letter_code
_entity_poly.pdbx_strand_id
1 'polypeptide(L)' 'KTYSEQGPTITITFRTADGLEAGKTKLKYKDVEFGQVSSIKLTEDLSRVIVTAKLIKDTEQYLTEKTRFWVERA' A
#
# COMPACT_ATOMS: atom_id res chain seq x y z
N LYS A 1 6.19 13.41 20.95
CA LYS A 1 6.27 12.34 19.92
C LYS A 1 5.05 12.52 19.03
N THR A 2 5.25 13.05 17.84
CA THR A 2 4.20 13.72 17.04
C THR A 2 3.30 12.69 16.37
N TYR A 3 2.03 12.67 16.76
CA TYR A 3 0.99 11.74 16.31
C TYR A 3 0.37 12.16 14.96
N SER A 4 1.11 12.86 14.11
CA SER A 4 0.55 13.63 12.98
C SER A 4 1.10 13.28 11.59
N GLU A 5 1.90 12.22 11.47
CA GLU A 5 2.43 11.75 10.17
C GLU A 5 1.55 10.65 9.54
N GLN A 6 0.54 10.17 10.26
CA GLN A 6 -0.38 9.16 9.76
C GLN A 6 -1.33 9.78 8.73
N GLY A 7 -1.02 9.57 7.45
CA GLY A 7 -1.90 9.92 6.35
C GLY A 7 -3.03 8.90 6.15
N PRO A 8 -3.75 8.98 5.03
CA PRO A 8 -4.89 8.12 4.76
C PRO A 8 -4.45 6.66 4.66
N THR A 9 -5.34 5.77 5.08
CA THR A 9 -5.17 4.33 4.85
C THR A 9 -5.92 3.96 3.58
N ILE A 10 -5.23 3.36 2.62
CA ILE A 10 -5.81 2.85 1.38
C ILE A 10 -5.88 1.33 1.41
N THR A 11 -6.88 0.78 0.73
CA THR A 11 -7.03 -0.67 0.55
C THR A 11 -6.95 -0.98 -0.93
N ILE A 12 -6.04 -1.87 -1.29
CA ILE A 12 -5.75 -2.24 -2.67
C ILE A 12 -6.03 -3.74 -2.80
N THR A 13 -6.89 -4.13 -3.72
CA THR A 13 -7.16 -5.54 -4.01
C THR A 13 -6.30 -5.98 -5.17
N PHE A 14 -5.38 -6.91 -4.91
CA PHE A 14 -4.56 -7.56 -5.92
C PHE A 14 -5.07 -8.97 -6.18
N ARG A 15 -4.77 -9.50 -7.37
CA ARG A 15 -5.04 -10.90 -7.71
C ARG A 15 -4.06 -11.86 -7.03
N THR A 16 -2.85 -11.39 -6.78
CA THR A 16 -1.76 -12.16 -6.17
C THR A 16 -0.93 -11.23 -5.28
N ALA A 17 -0.42 -11.74 -4.16
CA ALA A 17 0.50 -11.03 -3.28
C ALA A 17 1.87 -11.72 -3.18
N ASP A 18 2.25 -12.39 -4.25
CA ASP A 18 3.56 -13.03 -4.39
C ASP A 18 4.64 -11.95 -4.23
N GLY A 19 5.47 -12.09 -3.22
CA GLY A 19 6.51 -11.10 -2.86
C GLY A 19 6.05 -9.89 -2.03
N LEU A 20 4.79 -9.81 -1.58
CA LEU A 20 4.33 -8.76 -0.68
C LEU A 20 4.34 -9.24 0.78
N GLU A 21 4.97 -8.47 1.67
CA GLU A 21 5.01 -8.74 3.10
C GLU A 21 4.45 -7.54 3.89
N ALA A 22 3.47 -7.81 4.76
CA ALA A 22 2.89 -6.79 5.63
C ALA A 22 3.97 -6.21 6.56
N GLY A 23 4.07 -4.89 6.65
CA GLY A 23 5.07 -4.21 7.46
C GLY A 23 6.48 -4.18 6.86
N LYS A 24 6.80 -4.96 5.82
CA LYS A 24 8.09 -4.87 5.11
C LYS A 24 7.97 -4.14 3.77
N THR A 25 6.88 -4.37 3.05
CA THR A 25 6.70 -3.71 1.75
C THR A 25 6.40 -2.23 1.96
N LYS A 26 7.24 -1.39 1.37
CA LYS A 26 7.06 0.07 1.37
C LYS A 26 6.54 0.53 0.03
N LEU A 27 5.72 1.58 0.05
CA LEU A 27 5.22 2.21 -1.15
C LEU A 27 6.22 3.29 -1.56
N LYS A 28 6.84 3.07 -2.72
CA LYS A 28 7.86 3.93 -3.31
C LYS A 28 7.44 4.33 -4.71
N TYR A 29 7.71 5.57 -5.10
CA TYR A 29 7.56 6.06 -6.47
C TYR A 29 8.54 7.22 -6.67
N LYS A 30 9.21 7.21 -7.82
CA LYS A 30 10.34 8.10 -8.08
C LYS A 30 11.37 8.14 -6.94
N ASP A 31 11.68 6.98 -6.36
CA ASP A 31 12.61 6.80 -5.24
C ASP A 31 12.19 7.43 -3.90
N VAL A 32 11.02 8.07 -3.83
CA VAL A 32 10.49 8.65 -2.58
C VAL A 32 9.57 7.64 -1.90
N GLU A 33 9.77 7.43 -0.60
CA GLU A 33 8.90 6.60 0.24
C GLU A 33 7.71 7.45 0.72
N PHE A 34 6.48 6.97 0.49
CA PHE A 34 5.27 7.71 0.89
C PHE A 34 4.28 6.88 1.66
N GLY A 35 4.63 5.63 1.95
CA GLY A 35 3.78 4.80 2.76
C GLY A 35 4.36 3.43 2.95
N GLN A 36 3.59 2.62 3.66
CA GLN A 36 3.97 1.28 4.03
C GLN A 36 2.74 0.40 4.05
N VAL A 37 2.91 -0.84 3.61
CA VAL A 37 1.87 -1.85 3.76
C VAL A 37 1.69 -2.13 5.25
N SER A 38 0.50 -1.85 5.76
CA SER A 38 0.15 -2.08 7.17
C SER A 38 -0.34 -3.51 7.40
N SER A 39 -1.13 -4.06 6.49
CA SER A 39 -1.70 -5.41 6.59
C SER A 39 -1.92 -6.02 5.22
N ILE A 40 -1.85 -7.35 5.15
CA ILE A 40 -2.19 -8.13 3.97
C ILE A 40 -3.18 -9.21 4.43
N LYS A 41 -4.30 -9.36 3.73
CA LYS A 41 -5.31 -10.37 3.98
C LYS A 41 -5.64 -11.08 2.68
N LEU A 42 -5.72 -12.40 2.68
CA LEU A 42 -6.35 -13.10 1.56
C LEU A 42 -7.87 -13.07 1.70
N THR A 43 -8.57 -13.04 0.57
CA THR A 43 -10.01 -13.32 0.54
C THR A 43 -10.26 -14.77 0.93
N GLU A 44 -11.46 -15.07 1.42
CA GLU A 44 -11.89 -16.42 1.82
C GLU A 44 -11.73 -17.45 0.69
N ASP A 45 -11.91 -17.00 -0.56
CA ASP A 45 -11.75 -17.82 -1.77
C ASP A 45 -10.28 -18.06 -2.18
N LEU A 46 -9.31 -17.49 -1.45
CA LEU A 46 -7.86 -17.53 -1.75
C LEU A 46 -7.46 -16.96 -3.12
N SER A 47 -8.43 -16.51 -3.93
CA SER A 47 -8.24 -16.00 -5.30
C SER A 47 -7.76 -14.55 -5.37
N ARG A 48 -7.84 -13.80 -4.27
CA ARG A 48 -7.49 -12.37 -4.22
C ARG A 48 -6.82 -12.03 -2.90
N VAL A 49 -6.04 -10.96 -2.92
CA VAL A 49 -5.36 -10.45 -1.76
C VAL A 49 -5.73 -8.99 -1.54
N ILE A 50 -6.22 -8.69 -0.35
CA ILE A 50 -6.58 -7.37 0.14
C ILE A 50 -5.37 -6.83 0.90
N VAL A 51 -4.72 -5.84 0.32
CA VAL A 51 -3.55 -5.17 0.90
C VAL A 51 -4.02 -3.83 1.47
N THR A 52 -3.79 -3.62 2.76
CA THR A 52 -4.04 -2.36 3.45
C THR A 52 -2.72 -1.63 3.61
N ALA A 53 -2.59 -0.46 2.99
CA ALA A 53 -1.41 0.39 3.07
C ALA A 53 -1.73 1.70 3.77
N LYS A 54 -0.84 2.13 4.66
CA LYS A 54 -0.89 3.45 5.29
C LYS A 54 0.05 4.37 4.56
N LEU A 55 -0.45 5.52 4.18
CA LEU A 55 0.34 6.54 3.50
C LEU A 55 0.66 7.69 4.45
N ILE A 56 1.58 8.56 4.05
CA ILE A 56 1.88 9.80 4.76
C ILE A 56 0.91 10.91 4.33
N LYS A 57 0.64 11.88 5.20
CA LYS A 57 -0.34 12.97 4.92
C LYS A 57 -0.07 13.74 3.62
N ASP A 58 1.19 13.81 3.21
CA ASP A 58 1.60 14.49 1.97
C ASP A 58 1.17 13.76 0.69
N THR A 59 0.63 12.53 0.79
CA THR A 59 0.27 11.72 -0.37
C THR A 59 -1.14 11.87 -0.87
N GLU A 60 -2.03 12.50 -0.09
CA GLU A 60 -3.42 12.71 -0.49
C GLU A 60 -3.53 13.43 -1.84
N GLN A 61 -2.62 14.38 -2.10
CA GLN A 61 -2.56 15.09 -3.38
C GLN A 61 -2.15 14.21 -4.57
N TYR A 62 -1.46 13.09 -4.33
CA TYR A 62 -1.00 12.16 -5.37
C TYR A 62 -1.92 10.95 -5.53
N LEU A 63 -2.86 10.73 -4.59
CA LEU A 63 -3.89 9.71 -4.66
C LEU A 63 -5.07 10.21 -5.50
N THR A 64 -4.90 10.16 -6.81
CA THR A 64 -5.96 10.51 -7.76
C THR A 64 -6.54 9.25 -8.37
N GLU A 65 -7.69 9.38 -9.01
CA GLU A 65 -8.31 8.35 -9.86
C GLU A 65 -7.40 7.82 -10.98
N LYS A 66 -6.31 8.55 -11.32
CA LYS A 66 -5.31 8.12 -12.31
C LYS A 66 -4.13 7.37 -11.70
N THR A 67 -4.08 7.27 -10.37
CA THR A 67 -2.98 6.63 -9.65
C THR A 67 -3.07 5.12 -9.82
N ARG A 68 -1.98 4.51 -10.28
CA ARG A 68 -1.88 3.07 -10.52
C ARG A 68 -0.92 2.47 -9.51
N PHE A 69 -1.36 1.39 -8.88
CA PHE A 69 -0.52 0.58 -8.00
C PHE A 69 -0.17 -0.71 -8.71
N TRP A 70 1.10 -1.08 -8.69
CA TRP A 70 1.57 -2.37 -9.19
C TRP A 70 2.57 -2.97 -8.20
N VAL A 71 2.67 -4.29 -8.22
CA VAL A 71 3.67 -5.02 -7.47
C VAL A 71 4.88 -5.20 -8.38
N GLU A 72 6.03 -4.67 -7.97
CA GLU A 72 7.29 -4.92 -8.66
C GLU A 72 7.92 -6.18 -8.10
N ARG A 73 8.16 -7.15 -8.99
CA ARG A 73 8.85 -8.41 -8.69
C ARG A 73 10.32 -8.22 -9.01
N ALA A 74 11.16 -8.25 -7.97
CA ALA A 74 12.62 -8.30 -8.10
C ALA A 74 13.10 -9.75 -8.18
#